data_AF-A0A078AK58-F1
#
_entry.id   AF-A0A078AK58-F1
#
_cell.length_a   1.000
_cell.length_b   1.000
_cell.length_c   1.000
_cell.angle_alpha   90.00
_cell.angle_beta   90.00
_cell.angle_gamma   90.00
#
_symmetry.space_group_name_H-M   'P 1'
#
loop_
_entity.id
_entity.type
_entity.pdbx_description
1 polymer ?
#
loop_
_entity_poly.entity_id
_entity_poly.type
_entity_poly.pdbx_seq_one_letter_code
_entity_poly.pdbx_strand_id
1 'polypeptide(L)'
;MGVDQTAFGPITGIYVAVAAVAAPLIAMYVFRKTKDVTMKKDNCWMTFWLVLLGVFCMWIMWACTFMHQMYPLSRAVSKKPEFRVRCPAKYCNDDQDPDIWIEKAPESKL
;
A
#
# COMPACT_ATOMS: atom_id res chain seq x y z
N MET A 1 5.89 -17.76 -12.67
CA MET A 1 5.20 -16.96 -11.63
C MET A 1 4.40 -15.91 -12.36
N GLY A 2 3.11 -16.16 -12.57
CA GLY A 2 2.25 -15.22 -13.27
C GLY A 2 1.96 -14.05 -12.35
N VAL A 3 2.43 -12.87 -12.72
CA VAL A 3 1.95 -11.63 -12.10
C VAL A 3 0.53 -11.46 -12.59
N ASP A 4 -0.46 -11.61 -11.73
CA ASP A 4 -1.83 -11.23 -12.07
C ASP A 4 -1.81 -9.72 -12.38
N GLN A 5 -1.82 -9.36 -13.66
CA GLN A 5 -1.84 -7.98 -14.16
C GLN A 5 -3.09 -7.19 -13.71
N THR A 6 -3.96 -7.81 -12.91
CA THR A 6 -5.28 -7.32 -12.53
C THR A 6 -5.24 -6.18 -11.53
N ALA A 7 -4.16 -5.99 -10.75
CA ALA A 7 -4.10 -4.94 -9.72
C ALA A 7 -3.66 -3.55 -10.23
N PHE A 8 -2.87 -3.49 -11.30
CA PHE A 8 -2.32 -2.23 -11.81
C PHE A 8 -3.37 -1.35 -12.50
N GLY A 9 -4.28 -1.99 -13.24
CA GLY A 9 -5.35 -1.33 -14.00
C GLY A 9 -6.35 -0.57 -13.12
N PRO A 10 -6.97 -1.21 -12.11
CA PRO A 10 -7.97 -0.58 -11.25
C PRO A 10 -7.42 0.65 -10.51
N ILE A 11 -6.22 0.53 -9.94
CA ILE A 11 -5.64 1.62 -9.15
C ILE A 11 -5.28 2.80 -10.05
N THR A 12 -4.66 2.55 -11.21
CA THR A 12 -4.41 3.61 -12.20
C THR A 12 -5.71 4.26 -12.67
N GLY A 13 -6.77 3.47 -12.87
CA GLY A 13 -8.11 3.97 -13.18
C GLY A 13 -8.67 4.91 -12.12
N ILE A 14 -8.44 4.65 -10.83
CA ILE A 14 -8.86 5.54 -9.74
C ILE A 14 -8.14 6.89 -9.84
N TYR A 15 -6.82 6.90 -10.06
CA TYR A 15 -6.08 8.16 -10.22
C TYR A 15 -6.57 8.97 -11.43
N VAL A 16 -6.87 8.30 -12.55
CA VAL A 16 -7.45 8.95 -13.73
C VAL A 16 -8.84 9.52 -13.42
N ALA A 17 -9.70 8.77 -12.73
CA ALA A 17 -11.03 9.24 -12.33
C ALA A 17 -10.94 10.45 -11.38
N VAL A 18 -10.02 10.42 -10.42
CA VAL A 18 -9.76 11.54 -9.51
C VAL A 18 -9.25 12.75 -10.29
N ALA A 19 -8.31 12.60 -11.22
CA ALA A 19 -7.85 13.70 -12.06
C ALA A 19 -8.99 14.30 -12.90
N ALA A 20 -9.81 13.45 -13.53
CA ALA A 20 -10.92 13.86 -14.38
C ALA A 20 -12.03 14.60 -13.62
N VAL A 21 -12.24 14.31 -12.34
CA VAL A 21 -13.27 14.96 -11.51
C VAL A 21 -12.70 16.14 -10.72
N ALA A 22 -11.56 15.97 -10.06
CA ALA A 22 -10.98 17.00 -9.19
C ALA A 22 -10.47 18.21 -9.98
N ALA A 23 -9.83 18.00 -11.14
CA ALA A 23 -9.29 19.09 -11.94
C ALA A 23 -10.37 20.09 -12.40
N PRO A 24 -11.50 19.67 -13.02
CA PRO A 24 -12.54 20.62 -13.40
C PRO A 24 -13.29 21.19 -12.19
N LEU A 25 -13.55 20.42 -11.13
CA LEU A 25 -14.24 20.93 -9.94
C LEU A 25 -13.44 22.05 -9.25
N ILE A 26 -12.14 21.84 -9.05
CA ILE A 26 -11.27 22.83 -8.40
C ILE A 26 -11.06 24.03 -9.33
N ALA A 27 -10.89 23.81 -10.64
CA ALA A 27 -10.78 24.90 -11.62
C ALA A 27 -12.05 25.78 -11.65
N MET A 28 -13.25 25.18 -11.64
CA MET A 28 -14.52 25.91 -11.54
C MET A 28 -14.64 26.67 -10.21
N TYR A 29 -14.21 26.07 -9.10
CA TYR A 29 -14.19 26.74 -7.80
C TYR A 29 -13.30 27.99 -7.81
N VAL A 30 -12.08 27.89 -8.36
CA VAL A 30 -11.14 29.02 -8.45
C VAL A 30 -11.67 30.09 -9.39
N PHE A 31 -12.27 29.70 -10.53
CA PHE A 31 -12.90 30.65 -11.45
C PHE A 31 -14.02 31.45 -10.77
N ARG A 32 -14.84 30.79 -9.94
CA ARG A 32 -15.95 31.43 -9.22
C ARG A 32 -15.48 32.32 -8.06
N LYS A 33 -14.35 31.98 -7.43
CA LYS A 33 -13.80 32.73 -6.30
C LYS A 33 -12.97 33.95 -6.72
N THR A 34 -12.33 33.89 -7.89
CA THR A 34 -11.48 34.99 -8.40
C THR A 34 -12.35 36.20 -8.74
N LYS A 35 -12.11 37.35 -8.09
CA LYS A 35 -12.87 38.58 -8.34
C LYS A 35 -12.35 39.34 -9.56
N ASP A 36 -11.04 39.32 -9.78
CA ASP A 36 -10.39 39.99 -10.89
C ASP A 36 -10.72 39.35 -12.23
N VAL A 37 -11.31 40.12 -13.14
CA VAL A 37 -11.86 39.60 -14.40
C VAL A 37 -10.74 39.24 -15.39
N THR A 38 -9.63 39.96 -15.35
CA THR A 38 -8.45 39.74 -16.19
C THR A 38 -7.69 38.46 -15.82
N MET A 39 -7.67 38.09 -14.53
CA MET A 39 -6.89 36.96 -14.00
C MET A 39 -7.68 35.65 -13.91
N LYS A 40 -9.00 35.67 -14.15
CA LYS A 40 -9.87 34.50 -14.01
C LYS A 40 -9.45 33.31 -14.87
N LYS A 41 -9.10 33.57 -16.14
CA LYS A 41 -8.78 32.49 -17.08
C LYS A 41 -7.43 31.85 -16.74
N ASP A 42 -6.45 32.68 -16.40
CA ASP A 42 -5.09 32.24 -16.10
C ASP A 42 -5.05 31.46 -14.78
N ASN A 43 -5.74 31.94 -13.75
CA ASN A 43 -5.89 31.22 -12.48
C ASN A 43 -6.60 29.87 -12.65
N CYS A 44 -7.62 29.82 -13.52
CA CYS A 44 -8.34 28.57 -13.81
C CYS A 44 -7.43 27.54 -14.50
N TRP A 45 -6.69 27.96 -15.53
CA TRP A 45 -5.75 27.10 -16.26
C TRP A 45 -4.58 26.65 -15.40
N MET A 46 -3.99 27.57 -14.63
CA MET A 46 -2.92 27.25 -13.68
C MET A 46 -3.38 26.21 -12.66
N THR A 47 -4.56 26.40 -12.08
CA THR A 47 -5.13 25.46 -11.10
C THR A 47 -5.38 24.09 -11.72
N PHE A 48 -5.94 24.04 -12.94
CA PHE A 48 -6.18 22.78 -13.65
C PHE A 48 -4.88 21.98 -13.83
N TRP A 49 -3.82 22.63 -14.34
CA TRP A 49 -2.52 21.97 -14.55
C TRP A 49 -1.84 21.56 -13.24
N LEU A 50 -1.96 22.37 -12.18
CA LEU A 50 -1.43 22.02 -10.87
C LEU A 50 -2.10 20.78 -10.26
N VAL A 51 -3.42 20.67 -10.39
CA VAL A 51 -4.16 19.48 -9.91
C VAL A 51 -3.75 18.25 -10.72
N LEU A 52 -3.65 18.36 -12.04
CA LEU A 52 -3.23 17.26 -12.91
C LEU A 52 -1.81 16.80 -12.58
N LEU A 53 -0.87 17.73 -12.41
CA LEU A 53 0.51 17.45 -12.00
C LEU A 53 0.56 16.79 -10.62
N GLY A 54 -0.24 17.27 -9.66
CA GLY A 54 -0.30 16.70 -8.32
C GLY A 54 -0.77 15.24 -8.32
N VAL A 55 -1.86 14.95 -9.04
CA VAL A 55 -2.37 13.57 -9.18
C VAL A 55 -1.37 12.69 -9.91
N PHE A 56 -0.70 13.21 -10.95
CA PHE A 56 0.35 12.49 -11.66
C PHE A 56 1.54 12.13 -10.75
N CYS A 57 2.01 13.07 -9.93
CA CYS A 57 3.08 12.82 -8.95
C CYS A 57 2.67 11.76 -7.92
N MET A 58 1.43 11.83 -7.40
CA MET A 58 0.91 10.81 -6.49
C MET A 58 0.85 9.43 -7.17
N TRP A 59 0.44 9.36 -8.43
CA TRP A 59 0.41 8.12 -9.20
C TRP A 59 1.82 7.55 -9.43
N ILE A 60 2.81 8.37 -9.77
CA ILE A 60 4.20 7.91 -9.92
C ILE A 60 4.73 7.35 -8.61
N MET A 61 4.54 8.05 -7.48
CA MET A 61 4.98 7.56 -6.18
C MET A 61 4.38 6.19 -5.86
N TRP A 62 3.09 6.03 -6.10
CA TRP A 62 2.42 4.73 -5.95
C TRP A 62 3.03 3.67 -6.88
N ALA A 63 3.19 3.97 -8.17
CA ALA A 63 3.76 3.04 -9.14
C ALA A 63 5.18 2.59 -8.77
N CYS A 64 6.03 3.52 -8.30
CA CYS A 64 7.37 3.21 -7.80
C CYS A 64 7.34 2.27 -6.60
N THR A 65 6.44 2.49 -5.63
CA THR A 65 6.31 1.60 -4.47
C THR A 65 5.81 0.21 -4.86
N PHE A 66 4.90 0.13 -5.83
CA PHE A 66 4.40 -1.14 -6.36
C PHE A 66 5.49 -1.92 -7.09
N MET A 67 6.29 -1.26 -7.93
CA MET A 67 7.41 -1.91 -8.64
C MET A 67 8.47 -2.48 -7.69
N HIS A 68 8.78 -1.79 -6.60
CA HIS A 68 9.72 -2.29 -5.59
C HIS A 68 9.27 -3.60 -4.92
N GLN A 69 7.97 -3.88 -4.91
CA GLN A 69 7.41 -5.08 -4.27
C GLN A 69 7.27 -6.27 -5.23
N MET A 70 7.43 -6.10 -6.56
CA MET A 70 7.27 -7.19 -7.52
C MET A 70 8.37 -8.27 -7.43
N TYR A 71 9.60 -7.86 -7.15
CA TYR A 71 10.75 -8.77 -7.08
C TYR A 71 11.59 -8.48 -5.83
N PRO A 72 11.11 -8.83 -4.63
CA PRO A 72 11.82 -8.54 -3.40
C PRO A 72 13.08 -9.42 -3.30
N LEU A 73 14.25 -8.77 -3.15
CA LEU A 73 15.53 -9.44 -2.91
C LEU A 73 15.64 -9.98 -1.48
N SER A 74 14.91 -9.40 -0.53
CA SER A 74 14.87 -9.80 0.86
C SER A 74 13.44 -10.07 1.30
N ARG A 75 13.26 -11.06 2.17
CA ARG A 75 11.99 -11.36 2.83
C ARG A 75 12.15 -11.09 4.31
N ALA A 76 11.16 -10.46 4.92
CA ALA A 76 11.12 -10.33 6.36
C ALA A 76 10.94 -11.74 6.98
N VAL A 77 11.98 -12.22 7.66
CA VAL A 77 11.87 -13.46 8.46
C VAL A 77 11.30 -13.05 9.80
N SER A 78 9.99 -13.22 9.96
CA SER A 78 9.41 -13.16 11.31
C SER A 78 9.99 -14.30 12.13
N LYS A 79 10.42 -14.01 13.37
CA LYS A 79 10.71 -15.08 14.35
C LYS A 79 9.46 -15.95 14.44
N LYS A 80 9.62 -17.27 14.32
CA LYS A 80 8.51 -18.20 14.57
C LYS A 80 7.93 -17.86 15.94
N PRO A 81 6.60 -17.67 16.07
CA PRO A 81 6.01 -17.55 17.39
C PRO A 81 6.34 -18.81 18.17
N GLU A 82 6.96 -18.63 19.34
CA GLU A 82 7.21 -19.72 20.26
C GLU A 82 5.86 -20.10 20.89
N PHE A 83 5.22 -21.12 20.32
CA PHE A 83 4.00 -21.65 20.90
C PHE A 83 4.37 -22.44 22.15
N ARG A 84 4.23 -21.81 23.32
CA ARG A 84 4.29 -22.54 24.61
C ARG A 84 3.06 -23.44 24.69
N VAL A 85 3.23 -24.70 24.31
CA VAL A 85 2.20 -25.72 24.50
C VAL A 85 2.15 -26.02 25.99
N ARG A 86 1.11 -25.54 26.69
CA ARG A 86 0.88 -25.94 28.09
C ARG A 86 0.29 -27.36 28.04
N CYS A 87 1.07 -28.37 28.40
CA CYS A 87 0.56 -29.74 28.49
C CYS A 87 -0.65 -29.74 29.45
N PRO A 88 -1.80 -30.33 29.06
CA PRO A 88 -2.90 -30.52 29.98
C PRO A 88 -2.42 -31.45 31.11
N ALA A 89 -2.63 -31.02 32.36
CA ALA A 89 -2.08 -31.63 33.58
C ALA A 89 -2.34 -33.15 33.74
N LYS A 90 -3.23 -33.73 32.91
CA LYS A 90 -3.55 -35.15 32.89
C LYS A 90 -2.43 -36.04 32.33
N TYR A 91 -1.40 -35.47 31.68
CA TYR A 91 -0.30 -36.22 31.06
C TYR A 91 1.10 -35.77 31.48
N CYS A 92 1.23 -34.84 32.43
CA CYS A 92 2.54 -34.50 33.00
C CYS A 92 2.86 -35.53 34.07
N ASN A 93 3.82 -36.42 33.83
CA ASN A 93 4.45 -37.18 34.91
C ASN A 93 5.25 -36.21 35.78
N ASP A 94 5.19 -36.36 37.10
CA ASP A 94 5.81 -35.45 38.09
C ASP A 94 7.35 -35.36 37.99
N ASP A 95 7.99 -36.20 37.17
CA ASP A 95 9.45 -36.31 37.03
C ASP A 95 10.05 -35.53 35.83
N GLN A 96 9.27 -34.70 35.13
CA GLN A 96 9.74 -34.03 33.92
C GLN A 96 9.83 -32.51 34.08
N ASP A 97 11.07 -32.01 34.08
CA ASP A 97 11.44 -30.59 34.10
C ASP A 97 10.59 -29.80 33.09
N PRO A 98 9.80 -28.80 33.52
CA PRO A 98 8.71 -28.21 32.72
C PRO A 98 9.15 -27.37 31.52
N ASP A 99 10.45 -27.18 31.28
CA ASP A 99 10.90 -26.07 30.46
C ASP A 99 11.31 -26.38 29.01
N ILE A 100 11.58 -27.62 28.58
CA ILE A 100 12.21 -27.80 27.26
C ILE A 100 11.75 -29.06 26.53
N TRP A 101 10.57 -29.00 25.91
CA TRP A 101 10.29 -29.74 24.68
C TRP A 101 10.19 -28.75 23.52
N ILE A 102 11.34 -28.20 23.10
CA ILE A 102 11.42 -27.53 21.80
C ILE A 102 11.38 -28.62 20.75
N GLU A 103 10.17 -29.01 20.35
CA GLU A 103 9.98 -29.89 19.21
C GLU A 103 10.43 -29.14 17.96
N LYS A 104 11.70 -29.34 17.57
CA LYS A 104 12.24 -28.79 16.32
C LYS A 104 11.40 -29.34 15.17
N ALA A 105 10.54 -28.50 14.62
CA ALA A 105 9.81 -28.81 13.40
C ALA A 105 10.79 -29.28 12.30
N PRO A 106 10.45 -30.31 11.51
CA PRO A 106 11.34 -30.85 10.48
C PRO A 106 11.73 -29.74 9.50
N GLU A 107 13.05 -29.60 9.28
CA GLU A 107 13.60 -28.70 8.27
C GLU A 107 13.05 -29.10 6.90
N SER A 108 12.16 -28.27 6.34
CA SER A 108 11.76 -28.39 4.95
C SER A 108 12.96 -28.04 4.08
N LYS A 109 13.56 -29.05 3.44
CA LYS A 109 14.62 -28.85 2.45
C LYS A 109 14.05 -28.00 1.30
N LEU A 110 14.63 -26.82 1.13
CA LEU A 110 14.44 -25.96 -0.06
C LEU A 110 14.92 -26.68 -1.31
#